data_AF-A0A4V3M3A6-F1
#
_entry.id   AF-A0A4V3M3A6-F1
#
_cell.length_a   1.000
_cell.length_b   1.000
_cell.length_c   1.000
_cell.angle_alpha   90.00
_cell.angle_beta   90.00
_cell.angle_gamma   90.00
#
_symmetry.space_group_name_H-M   'P 1'
#
loop_
_entity.id
_entity.type
_entity.pdbx_description
1 polymer ?
#
loop_
_entity_poly.entity_id
_entity_poly.type
_entity_poly.pdbx_seq_one_letter_code
_entity_poly.pdbx_strand_id
1 'polypeptide(L)'
;ADTSIDNGFKLTPEVLEKAITPKTKWLLMNSPSNPSGAAYTEAELRALADVLLKHPHVWTLTDDMYEHLTYGDFVFKTIAEVEPSLYERTLTMNGVSKAYAMTG
;
A
#
# COMPACT_ATOMS: atom_id res chain seq x y z
N ALA A 1 -6.27 -8.68 -13.83
CA ALA A 1 -5.41 -9.79 -13.40
C ALA A 1 -5.30 -9.61 -11.91
N ASP A 2 -5.79 -10.58 -11.17
CA ASP A 2 -5.99 -10.44 -9.73
C ASP A 2 -4.68 -10.64 -8.98
N THR A 3 -4.63 -10.25 -7.71
CA THR A 3 -3.53 -10.65 -6.82
C THR A 3 -3.57 -12.18 -6.68
N SER A 4 -2.44 -12.85 -6.91
CA SER A 4 -2.37 -14.32 -6.94
C SER A 4 -1.15 -14.82 -6.18
N ILE A 5 -1.08 -16.14 -5.94
CA ILE A 5 0.11 -16.72 -5.30
C ILE A 5 1.38 -16.47 -6.12
N ASP A 6 1.28 -16.42 -7.45
CA ASP A 6 2.42 -16.25 -8.35
C ASP A 6 3.08 -14.87 -8.23
N ASN A 7 2.34 -13.85 -7.78
CA ASN A 7 2.87 -12.51 -7.51
C ASN A 7 2.95 -12.18 -6.02
N GLY A 8 2.93 -13.20 -5.15
CA GLY A 8 3.01 -13.02 -3.70
C GLY A 8 1.82 -12.24 -3.13
N PHE A 9 0.66 -12.30 -3.79
CA PHE A 9 -0.57 -11.58 -3.47
C PHE A 9 -0.42 -10.05 -3.52
N LYS A 10 0.59 -9.53 -4.22
CA LYS A 10 0.82 -8.09 -4.36
C LYS A 10 0.15 -7.53 -5.60
N LEU A 11 -0.33 -6.30 -5.49
CA LEU A 11 -0.79 -5.49 -6.62
C LEU A 11 0.42 -5.07 -7.45
N THR A 12 0.35 -5.24 -8.77
CA THR A 12 1.38 -4.76 -9.68
C THR A 12 0.97 -3.44 -10.34
N PRO A 13 1.92 -2.63 -10.83
CA PRO A 13 1.64 -1.38 -11.54
C PRO A 13 0.71 -1.57 -12.74
N GLU A 14 0.91 -2.64 -13.52
CA GLU A 14 0.11 -2.94 -14.72
C GLU A 14 -1.34 -3.26 -14.37
N VAL A 15 -1.54 -3.98 -13.26
CA VAL A 15 -2.87 -4.30 -12.75
C VAL A 15 -3.57 -3.04 -12.25
N LEU A 16 -2.86 -2.20 -11.48
CA LEU A 16 -3.38 -0.94 -10.98
C LEU A 16 -3.80 -0.01 -12.12
N GLU A 17 -2.91 0.23 -13.09
CA GLU A 17 -3.17 1.08 -14.25
C GLU A 17 -4.43 0.64 -15.01
N LYS A 18 -4.59 -0.68 -15.22
CA LYS A 18 -5.76 -1.24 -15.91
C LYS A 18 -7.06 -1.12 -15.09
N ALA A 19 -6.97 -1.14 -13.76
CA ALA A 19 -8.13 -1.09 -12.88
C ALA A 19 -8.66 0.34 -12.65
N ILE A 20 -7.83 1.36 -12.86
CA ILE A 20 -8.25 2.76 -12.70
C ILE A 20 -9.22 3.17 -13.82
N THR A 21 -10.29 3.84 -13.42
CA THR A 21 -11.31 4.40 -14.31
C THR A 21 -11.59 5.86 -13.91
N PRO A 22 -12.36 6.63 -14.71
CA PRO A 22 -12.80 7.97 -14.31
C PRO A 22 -13.65 8.00 -13.02
N LYS A 23 -14.21 6.85 -12.62
CA LYS A 23 -15.02 6.72 -11.39
C LYS A 23 -14.19 6.28 -10.18
N THR A 24 -12.97 5.78 -10.38
CA THR A 24 -12.09 5.36 -9.29
C THR A 24 -11.78 6.56 -8.39
N LYS A 25 -11.91 6.37 -7.07
CA LYS A 25 -11.66 7.44 -6.07
C LYS A 25 -10.53 7.10 -5.12
N TRP A 26 -10.45 5.84 -4.71
CA TRP A 26 -9.49 5.38 -3.72
C TRP A 26 -8.76 4.14 -4.22
N LEU A 27 -7.47 4.10 -3.97
CA LEU A 27 -6.69 2.88 -3.84
C LEU A 27 -6.54 2.58 -2.36
N LEU A 28 -6.98 1.39 -1.93
CA LEU A 28 -6.69 0.86 -0.60
C LEU A 28 -5.44 0.00 -0.67
N MET A 29 -4.43 0.34 0.13
CA MET A 29 -3.21 -0.45 0.29
C MET A 29 -3.13 -0.93 1.73
N ASN A 30 -3.00 -2.24 1.94
CA ASN A 30 -2.76 -2.81 3.27
C ASN A 30 -1.42 -3.54 3.25
N SER A 31 -0.45 -3.04 4.01
CA SER A 31 0.94 -3.50 4.00
C SER A 31 1.59 -3.27 5.37
N PRO A 32 2.16 -4.29 6.03
CA PRO A 32 1.98 -5.71 5.76
C PRO A 32 0.51 -6.13 5.76
N SER A 33 0.14 -7.06 4.86
CA SER A 33 -1.27 -7.38 4.61
C SER A 33 -1.84 -8.43 5.57
N ASN A 34 -3.15 -8.34 5.82
CA ASN A 34 -3.96 -9.46 6.31
C ASN A 34 -4.86 -9.97 5.16
N PRO A 35 -4.87 -11.27 4.80
CA PRO A 35 -4.26 -12.40 5.51
C PRO A 35 -2.89 -12.86 4.97
N SER A 36 -2.41 -12.34 3.84
CA SER A 36 -1.25 -12.95 3.17
C SER A 36 0.10 -12.62 3.80
N GLY A 37 0.18 -11.60 4.66
CA GLY A 37 1.44 -11.11 5.23
C GLY A 37 2.34 -10.42 4.20
N ALA A 38 1.83 -10.17 2.99
CA ALA A 38 2.60 -9.53 1.94
C ALA A 38 2.92 -8.08 2.32
N ALA A 39 4.16 -7.68 2.17
CA ALA A 39 4.63 -6.32 2.41
C ALA A 39 5.34 -5.78 1.18
N TYR A 40 5.16 -4.50 0.88
CA TYR A 40 5.75 -3.86 -0.30
C TYR A 40 7.11 -3.25 0.04
N THR A 41 8.10 -3.57 -0.79
CA THR A 41 9.40 -2.91 -0.77
C THR A 41 9.29 -1.47 -1.29
N GLU A 42 10.28 -0.64 -1.00
CA GLU A 42 10.36 0.72 -1.52
C GLU A 42 10.24 0.78 -3.06
N ALA A 43 10.90 -0.14 -3.76
CA ALA A 43 10.87 -0.21 -5.22
C ALA A 43 9.47 -0.58 -5.76
N GLU A 44 8.76 -1.48 -5.10
CA GLU A 44 7.38 -1.83 -5.46
C GLU A 44 6.42 -0.66 -5.19
N LEU A 45 6.56 0.02 -4.05
CA LEU A 45 5.77 1.22 -3.72
C LEU A 45 6.03 2.35 -4.72
N ARG A 46 7.30 2.54 -5.12
CA ARG A 46 7.67 3.52 -6.16
C ARG A 46 6.94 3.24 -7.46
N ALA A 47 6.95 2.00 -7.92
CA ALA A 47 6.31 1.62 -9.17
C ALA A 47 4.77 1.82 -9.14
N LEU A 48 4.14 1.60 -7.99
CA LEU A 48 2.72 1.93 -7.79
C LEU A 48 2.48 3.45 -7.73
N ALA A 49 3.38 4.20 -7.07
CA ALA A 49 3.31 5.65 -7.01
C ALA A 49 3.38 6.28 -8.41
N ASP A 50 4.26 5.78 -9.29
CA ASP A 50 4.39 6.25 -10.67
C ASP A 50 3.08 6.11 -11.47
N VAL A 51 2.27 5.08 -11.19
CA VAL A 51 0.93 4.95 -11.75
C VAL A 51 -0.01 6.00 -11.15
N LEU A 52 -0.05 6.13 -9.83
CA LEU A 52 -0.92 7.10 -9.14
C LEU A 52 -0.64 8.56 -9.54
N LEU A 53 0.61 8.91 -9.86
CA LEU A 53 0.98 10.25 -10.35
C LEU A 53 0.30 10.60 -11.68
N LYS A 54 0.01 9.61 -12.54
CA LYS A 54 -0.73 9.82 -13.80
C LYS A 54 -2.23 10.03 -13.57
N HIS A 55 -2.74 9.64 -12.40
CA HIS A 55 -4.16 9.64 -12.05
C HIS A 55 -4.43 10.53 -10.83
N PRO A 56 -4.33 11.88 -10.97
CA PRO A 56 -4.42 12.82 -9.85
C PRO A 56 -5.76 12.79 -9.11
N HIS A 57 -6.83 12.26 -9.73
CA HIS A 57 -8.16 12.11 -9.12
C HIS A 57 -8.29 10.92 -8.16
N VAL A 58 -7.31 10.02 -8.14
CA VAL A 58 -7.29 8.84 -7.26
C VAL A 58 -6.50 9.15 -5.99
N TRP A 59 -7.11 8.91 -4.85
CA TRP A 59 -6.53 9.04 -3.52
C TRP A 59 -5.99 7.71 -3.04
N THR A 60 -5.08 7.73 -2.07
CA THR A 60 -4.54 6.51 -1.46
C THR A 60 -4.96 6.44 0.00
N LEU A 61 -5.44 5.28 0.42
CA LEU A 61 -5.63 4.93 1.83
C LEU A 61 -4.63 3.83 2.16
N THR A 62 -3.65 4.12 3.01
CA THR A 62 -2.71 3.10 3.50
C THR A 62 -3.16 2.62 4.87
N ASP A 63 -3.33 1.30 4.99
CA ASP A 63 -3.54 0.59 6.25
C ASP A 63 -2.19 -0.02 6.65
N ASP A 64 -1.48 0.73 7.49
CA ASP A 64 -0.13 0.47 7.97
C ASP A 64 -0.14 -0.15 9.39
N MET A 65 -1.29 -0.71 9.83
CA MET A 65 -1.51 -1.29 11.16
C MET A 65 -0.48 -2.34 11.60
N TYR A 66 0.19 -2.98 10.65
CA TYR A 66 1.18 -4.03 10.88
C TYR A 66 2.62 -3.56 10.66
N GLU A 67 2.91 -2.25 10.58
CA GLU A 67 4.24 -1.72 10.27
C GLU A 67 5.37 -2.27 11.18
N HIS A 68 5.03 -2.54 12.44
CA HIS A 68 5.96 -3.07 13.44
C HIS A 68 6.04 -4.62 13.47
N LEU A 69 5.19 -5.32 12.71
CA LEU A 69 5.18 -6.78 12.61
C LEU A 69 5.81 -7.24 11.28
N THR A 70 7.10 -6.98 11.13
CA THR A 70 7.92 -7.34 9.97
C THR A 70 8.98 -8.39 10.34
N TYR A 71 9.52 -9.10 9.35
CA TYR A 71 10.44 -10.22 9.57
C TYR A 71 11.76 -10.06 8.81
N GLY A 72 12.83 -10.61 9.36
CA GLY A 72 14.17 -10.57 8.74
C GLY A 72 14.70 -9.15 8.60
N ASP A 73 15.33 -8.86 7.46
CA ASP A 73 15.91 -7.54 7.16
C ASP A 73 14.90 -6.60 6.46
N PHE A 74 13.61 -6.94 6.47
CA PHE A 74 12.59 -6.11 5.82
C PHE A 74 12.44 -4.78 6.55
N VAL A 75 12.58 -3.68 5.82
CA VAL A 75 12.35 -2.33 6.32
C VAL A 75 11.01 -1.84 5.79
N PHE A 76 10.09 -1.56 6.71
CA PHE A 76 8.79 -1.00 6.36
C PHE A 76 8.95 0.38 5.70
N LYS A 77 8.09 0.63 4.71
CA LYS A 77 7.95 1.92 4.00
C LYS A 77 6.47 2.18 3.74
N THR A 78 6.07 3.44 3.80
CA THR A 78 4.73 3.89 3.40
C THR A 78 4.80 4.72 2.12
N ILE A 79 3.76 4.68 1.30
CA ILE A 79 3.81 5.30 -0.04
C ILE A 79 3.98 6.83 0.01
N ALA A 80 3.50 7.49 1.06
CA ALA A 80 3.66 8.93 1.26
C ALA A 80 5.11 9.33 1.59
N GLU A 81 5.88 8.44 2.23
CA GLU A 81 7.32 8.61 2.45
C GLU A 81 8.07 8.40 1.14
N VAL A 82 7.71 7.36 0.38
CA VAL A 82 8.35 7.03 -0.89
C VAL A 82 8.11 8.13 -1.91
N GLU A 83 6.87 8.57 -2.13
CA GLU A 83 6.55 9.66 -3.06
C GLU A 83 5.85 10.83 -2.34
N PRO A 84 6.60 11.87 -1.95
CA PRO A 84 6.05 13.04 -1.27
C PRO A 84 4.98 13.79 -2.06
N SER A 85 4.96 13.71 -3.40
CA SER A 85 3.90 14.35 -4.21
C SER A 85 2.53 13.69 -4.02
N LEU A 86 2.46 12.50 -3.41
CA LEU A 86 1.21 11.84 -3.04
C LEU A 86 0.70 12.23 -1.64
N TYR A 87 1.49 12.99 -0.86
CA TYR A 87 1.19 13.31 0.54
C TYR A 87 -0.20 13.94 0.73
N GLU A 88 -0.52 14.98 -0.05
CA GLU A 88 -1.79 15.72 0.02
C GLU A 88 -3.05 14.90 -0.33
N ARG A 89 -2.87 13.67 -0.85
CA ARG A 89 -3.96 12.76 -1.22
C ARG A 89 -3.75 11.34 -0.70
N THR A 90 -2.97 11.21 0.37
CA THR A 90 -2.77 9.94 1.07
C THR A 90 -3.31 10.05 2.49
N LEU A 91 -4.27 9.20 2.82
CA LEU A 91 -4.72 8.99 4.18
C LEU A 91 -3.95 7.79 4.75
N THR A 92 -3.01 8.07 5.65
CA THR A 92 -2.26 7.03 6.36
C THR A 92 -2.98 6.64 7.64
N MET A 93 -3.44 5.39 7.69
CA MET A 93 -4.11 4.79 8.83
C MET A 93 -3.16 3.87 9.57
N ASN A 94 -3.03 4.09 10.87
CA ASN A 94 -2.27 3.25 11.78
C ASN A 94 -2.94 3.26 13.17
N GLY A 95 -2.43 2.46 14.10
CA GLY A 95 -2.98 2.34 15.45
C GLY A 95 -2.18 1.40 16.34
N VAL A 96 -2.50 1.42 17.63
CA VAL A 96 -1.73 0.70 18.66
C VAL A 96 -2.14 -0.76 18.83
N SER A 97 -3.24 -1.20 18.21
CA SER A 97 -3.85 -2.48 18.51
C SER A 97 -2.98 -3.70 18.21
N LYS A 98 -2.13 -3.63 17.18
CA LYS A 98 -1.33 -4.78 16.72
C LYS A 98 0.09 -4.72 17.25
N ALA A 99 0.74 -3.57 17.09
CA ALA A 99 2.11 -3.37 17.54
C ALA A 99 2.28 -3.55 19.06
N TYR A 100 1.25 -3.18 19.84
CA TYR A 100 1.32 -3.15 21.30
C TYR A 100 0.28 -4.07 21.98
N ALA A 101 -0.35 -4.98 21.24
CA ALA A 101 -1.39 -5.87 21.76
C ALA A 101 -2.56 -5.16 22.49
N MET A 102 -2.91 -3.95 22.04
CA MET A 102 -3.99 -3.13 22.60
C MET A 102 -5.28 -3.23 21.78
N THR A 103 -5.80 -4.45 21.61
CA THR A 103 -6.96 -4.69 20.73
C THR A 103 -8.30 -4.26 21.32
N GLY A 104 -8.40 -4.17 22.66
CA GLY A 104 -9.64 -3.91 23.40
C GLY A 104 -9.87 -2.46 23.76
#